data_AF-A0A554JBU9-F1
#
_entry.id   AF-A0A554JBU9-F1
#
_cell.length_a   1.000
_cell.length_b   1.000
_cell.length_c   1.000
_cell.angle_alpha   90.00
_cell.angle_beta   90.00
_cell.angle_gamma   90.00
#
_symmetry.space_group_name_H-M   'P 1'
#
loop_
_entity.id
_entity.type
_entity.pdbx_description
1 polymer ?
#
loop_
_entity_poly.entity_id
_entity_poly.type
_entity_poly.pdbx_seq_one_letter_code
_entity_poly.pdbx_strand_id
1 'polypeptide(L)'
;VLFRSMRLQGWQIQYQPSARVYHPRAVGASPGGLRNFVTFVKHHRSFSLNIRRWNWRNHLFTIIKNDFGSNFWKASPLIFARELSMAIFITVFSFSTWSVLPEFFKLLPKMLAKRKIIQSKKKVNSKEMEKWFV
;
A
#
# COMPACT_ATOMS: atom_id res chain seq x y z
N VAL A 1 1.35 -4.84 4.53
CA VAL A 1 2.28 -3.73 4.89
C VAL A 1 3.30 -4.13 5.96
N LEU A 2 2.89 -4.80 7.04
CA LEU A 2 3.78 -5.33 8.09
C LEU A 2 4.82 -6.33 7.57
N PHE A 3 4.44 -7.12 6.56
CA PHE A 3 5.27 -8.24 6.11
C PHE A 3 6.64 -7.84 5.59
N ARG A 4 6.75 -6.75 4.83
CA ARG A 4 8.02 -6.32 4.23
C ARG A 4 8.99 -5.74 5.27
N SER A 5 8.49 -4.95 6.23
CA SER A 5 9.33 -4.39 7.30
C SER A 5 9.88 -5.44 8.26
N MET A 6 9.13 -6.50 8.53
CA MET A 6 9.58 -7.63 9.36
C MET A 6 10.67 -8.43 8.63
N ARG A 7 10.49 -8.69 7.33
CA ARG A 7 11.53 -9.33 6.51
C ARG A 7 12.82 -8.53 6.43
N LEU A 8 12.76 -7.19 6.34
CA LEU A 8 13.96 -6.34 6.37
C LEU A 8 14.77 -6.46 7.66
N GLN A 9 14.12 -6.81 8.77
CA GLN A 9 14.75 -7.06 10.07
C GLN A 9 15.23 -8.51 10.22
N GLY A 10 15.07 -9.36 9.20
CA GLY A 10 15.44 -10.77 9.21
C GLY A 10 14.37 -11.72 9.76
N TRP A 11 13.14 -11.24 9.98
CA TRP A 11 12.06 -12.08 10.52
C TRP A 11 11.36 -12.85 9.40
N GLN A 12 11.16 -14.14 9.63
CA GLN A 12 10.40 -15.00 8.74
C GLN A 12 8.91 -14.89 9.03
N ILE A 13 8.12 -15.01 7.96
CA ILE A 13 6.66 -14.90 8.02
C ILE A 13 6.13 -16.08 7.25
N GLN A 14 5.54 -17.01 7.98
CA GLN A 14 4.96 -18.22 7.46
C GLN A 14 3.44 -18.14 7.57
N TYR A 15 2.77 -18.49 6.48
CA TYR A 15 1.32 -18.61 6.47
C TYR A 15 0.97 -20.05 6.84
N GLN A 16 0.21 -20.22 7.92
CA GLN A 16 -0.22 -21.53 8.40
C GLN A 16 -1.66 -21.81 7.93
N PRO A 17 -1.88 -22.63 6.89
CA PRO A 17 -3.20 -22.86 6.32
C PRO A 17 -4.13 -23.64 7.26
N SER A 18 -3.58 -24.41 8.20
CA SER A 18 -4.36 -25.18 9.17
C SER A 18 -4.98 -24.30 10.27
N ALA A 19 -4.42 -23.12 10.54
CA ALA A 19 -4.95 -22.20 11.53
C ALA A 19 -6.09 -21.37 10.90
N ARG A 20 -7.34 -21.71 11.25
CA ARG A 20 -8.53 -21.01 10.76
C ARG A 20 -9.02 -20.01 11.80
N VAL A 21 -9.00 -18.72 11.44
CA VAL A 21 -9.60 -17.65 12.24
C VAL A 21 -10.76 -17.05 11.43
N TYR A 22 -11.96 -17.08 12.01
CA TYR A 22 -13.13 -16.44 11.40
C TYR A 22 -13.15 -14.96 11.76
N HIS A 23 -13.01 -14.09 10.75
CA HIS A 23 -13.09 -12.65 10.93
C HIS A 23 -14.24 -12.09 10.07
N PRO A 24 -15.20 -11.35 10.65
CA PRO A 24 -16.23 -10.69 9.87
C PRO A 24 -15.57 -9.63 8.97
N ARG A 25 -15.66 -9.80 7.65
CA ARG A 25 -15.11 -8.82 6.70
C ARG A 25 -16.18 -7.78 6.38
N ALA A 26 -16.05 -6.59 6.97
CA ALA A 26 -16.92 -5.45 6.68
C ALA A 26 -16.62 -4.79 5.31
N VAL A 27 -15.40 -4.98 4.78
CA VAL A 27 -14.91 -4.39 3.53
C VAL A 27 -14.19 -5.51 2.75
N GLY A 28 -14.88 -6.09 1.77
CA GLY A 28 -14.35 -7.15 0.91
C GLY A 28 -13.52 -6.61 -0.26
N ALA A 29 -12.88 -7.51 -1.02
CA ALA A 29 -12.43 -7.20 -2.37
C ALA A 29 -13.62 -7.30 -3.33
N SER A 30 -13.67 -6.47 -4.37
CA SER A 30 -14.76 -6.49 -5.36
C SER A 30 -14.98 -7.90 -5.91
N PRO A 31 -16.21 -8.44 -5.89
CA PRO A 31 -16.51 -9.71 -6.54
C PRO A 31 -16.24 -9.56 -8.05
N GLY A 32 -15.26 -10.30 -8.57
CA GLY A 32 -14.85 -10.28 -9.99
C GLY A 32 -13.52 -9.60 -10.31
N GLY A 33 -12.81 -9.04 -9.32
CA GLY A 33 -11.48 -8.44 -9.54
C GLY A 33 -11.49 -7.28 -10.53
N LEU A 34 -10.35 -7.03 -11.21
CA LEU A 34 -10.17 -5.91 -12.15
C LEU A 34 -10.87 -6.11 -13.51
N ARG A 35 -11.49 -7.28 -13.75
CA ARG A 35 -12.07 -7.64 -15.07
C ARG A 35 -13.32 -6.81 -15.41
N ASN A 36 -14.03 -6.33 -14.38
CA ASN A 36 -15.23 -5.53 -14.55
C ASN A 36 -15.03 -4.14 -13.92
N PHE A 37 -14.55 -3.19 -14.72
CA PHE A 37 -14.29 -1.82 -14.27
C PHE A 37 -15.53 -1.17 -13.62
N VAL A 38 -16.73 -1.47 -14.14
CA VAL A 38 -18.00 -0.94 -13.61
C VAL A 38 -18.34 -1.50 -12.22
N THR A 39 -18.13 -2.80 -11.98
CA THR A 39 -18.39 -3.39 -10.65
C THR A 39 -17.35 -2.93 -9.64
N PHE A 40 -16.10 -2.76 -10.07
CA PHE A 40 -15.05 -2.15 -9.26
C PHE A 40 -15.41 -0.72 -8.84
N VAL A 41 -15.86 0.13 -9.77
CA VAL A 41 -16.29 1.51 -9.47
C VAL A 41 -17.47 1.53 -8.49
N LYS A 42 -18.50 0.70 -8.72
CA LYS A 42 -19.68 0.62 -7.84
C LYS A 42 -19.31 0.18 -6.43
N HIS A 43 -18.47 -0.86 -6.32
CA HIS A 43 -17.97 -1.37 -5.04
C HIS A 43 -17.03 -0.37 -4.34
N HIS A 44 -16.27 0.42 -5.11
CA HIS A 44 -15.43 1.47 -4.52
C HIS A 44 -16.28 2.66 -4.03
N ARG A 45 -17.38 2.98 -4.73
CA ARG A 45 -18.33 4.01 -4.32
C ARG A 45 -19.16 3.63 -3.09
N SER A 46 -19.41 2.34 -2.84
CA SER A 46 -20.15 1.89 -1.65
C SER A 46 -19.37 2.08 -0.35
N PHE A 47 -18.07 2.39 -0.40
CA PHE A 47 -17.30 2.70 0.80
C PHE A 47 -17.49 4.13 1.26
N SER A 48 -17.52 4.31 2.58
CA SER A 48 -17.53 5.64 3.19
C SER A 48 -16.32 6.45 2.73
N LEU A 49 -16.48 7.77 2.65
CA LEU A 49 -15.42 8.69 2.22
C LEU A 49 -14.16 8.53 3.08
N ASN A 50 -14.32 8.33 4.39
CA ASN A 50 -13.21 8.13 5.33
C ASN A 50 -12.40 6.86 5.03
N ILE A 51 -13.06 5.75 4.70
CA ILE A 51 -12.38 4.49 4.35
C ILE A 51 -11.55 4.66 3.07
N ARG A 52 -12.10 5.31 2.04
CA ARG A 52 -11.39 5.61 0.80
C ARG A 52 -10.16 6.49 1.03
N ARG A 53 -10.33 7.56 1.82
CA ARG A 53 -9.24 8.45 2.23
C ARG A 53 -8.13 7.70 2.95
N TRP A 54 -8.47 6.86 3.93
CA TRP A 54 -7.48 6.07 4.66
C TRP A 54 -6.80 5.02 3.80
N ASN A 55 -7.52 4.39 2.87
CA ASN A 55 -6.96 3.40 1.96
C ASN A 55 -5.86 4.03 1.09
N TRP A 56 -6.19 5.14 0.41
CA TRP A 56 -5.23 5.84 -0.44
C TRP A 56 -4.04 6.38 0.35
N ARG A 57 -4.29 7.01 1.50
CA ARG A 57 -3.24 7.48 2.42
C ARG A 57 -2.30 6.35 2.86
N ASN A 58 -2.85 5.21 3.27
CA ASN A 58 -2.08 4.05 3.70
C ASN A 58 -1.27 3.43 2.56
N HIS A 59 -1.80 3.50 1.33
CA HIS A 59 -1.12 3.04 0.15
C HIS A 59 0.13 3.89 -0.14
N LEU A 60 -0.01 5.22 -0.19
CA LEU A 60 1.12 6.15 -0.35
C LEU A 60 2.18 5.96 0.75
N PHE A 61 1.76 5.83 2.01
CA PHE A 61 2.68 5.54 3.12
C PHE A 61 3.37 4.19 3.01
N THR A 62 2.76 3.22 2.33
CA THR A 62 3.39 1.92 2.10
C THR A 62 4.53 2.04 1.10
N ILE A 63 4.33 2.79 0.01
CA ILE A 63 5.37 3.07 -0.98
C ILE A 63 6.54 3.80 -0.30
N ILE A 64 6.27 4.91 0.39
CA ILE A 64 7.30 5.77 0.99
C ILE A 64 8.17 5.04 2.01
N LYS A 65 7.58 4.16 2.82
CA LYS A 65 8.31 3.50 3.91
C LYS A 65 9.03 2.24 3.48
N ASN A 66 8.49 1.51 2.49
CA ASN A 66 8.99 0.19 2.14
C ASN A 66 9.85 0.17 0.89
N ASP A 67 9.65 1.11 -0.06
CA ASP A 67 10.46 1.15 -1.27
C ASP A 67 11.71 2.01 -1.10
N PHE A 68 12.87 1.39 -1.34
CA PHE A 68 14.17 2.02 -1.23
C PHE A 68 15.21 1.35 -2.14
N GLY A 69 16.25 2.10 -2.51
CA GLY A 69 17.40 1.60 -3.25
C GLY A 69 17.11 1.24 -4.71
N SER A 70 17.91 0.34 -5.26
CA SER A 70 17.84 -0.13 -6.67
C SER A 70 16.47 -0.67 -7.06
N ASN A 71 15.78 -1.34 -6.14
CA ASN A 71 14.48 -1.97 -6.44
C ASN A 71 13.38 -0.92 -6.61
N PHE A 72 13.48 0.22 -5.93
CA PHE A 72 12.57 1.33 -6.15
C PHE A 72 12.77 1.93 -7.54
N TRP A 73 14.01 2.15 -7.98
CA TRP A 73 14.27 2.72 -9.31
C TRP A 73 13.84 1.80 -10.44
N LYS A 74 14.01 0.48 -10.30
CA LYS A 74 13.50 -0.49 -11.29
C LYS A 74 11.97 -0.51 -11.34
N ALA A 75 11.32 -0.41 -10.18
CA ALA A 75 9.86 -0.47 -10.07
C ALA A 75 9.18 0.90 -10.21
N SER A 76 9.94 2.00 -10.24
CA SER A 76 9.39 3.36 -10.24
C SER A 76 8.46 3.64 -11.42
N PRO A 77 8.70 3.16 -12.66
CA PRO A 77 7.78 3.43 -13.76
C PRO A 77 6.42 2.75 -13.56
N LEU A 78 6.43 1.52 -13.04
CA LEU A 78 5.21 0.75 -12.72
C LEU A 78 4.45 1.36 -11.54
N ILE A 79 5.16 1.76 -10.49
CA ILE A 79 4.57 2.43 -9.33
C ILE A 79 3.96 3.76 -9.77
N PHE A 80 4.66 4.54 -10.58
CA PHE A 80 4.18 5.82 -11.07
C PHE A 80 2.96 5.66 -11.99
N ALA A 81 2.99 4.71 -12.94
CA ALA A 81 1.85 4.43 -13.80
C ALA A 81 0.61 4.04 -12.99
N ARG A 82 0.80 3.22 -11.94
CA ARG A 82 -0.30 2.83 -11.05
C ARG A 82 -0.82 3.99 -10.21
N GLU A 83 0.05 4.81 -9.64
CA GLU A 83 -0.36 6.02 -8.91
C GLU A 83 -1.07 7.02 -9.81
N LEU A 84 -0.59 7.22 -11.04
CA LEU A 84 -1.22 8.09 -12.03
C LEU A 84 -2.63 7.58 -12.37
N SER A 85 -2.79 6.27 -12.57
CA SER A 85 -4.11 5.67 -12.82
C SER A 85 -5.07 5.86 -11.63
N MET A 86 -4.57 5.75 -10.39
CA MET A 86 -5.36 6.03 -9.18
C MET A 86 -5.69 7.51 -9.04
N ALA A 87 -4.76 8.41 -9.36
CA ALA A 87 -4.99 9.85 -9.33
C ALA A 87 -6.07 10.26 -10.34
N ILE A 88 -6.00 9.75 -11.58
CA ILE A 88 -7.04 9.96 -12.60
C ILE A 88 -8.38 9.44 -12.10
N PHE A 89 -8.42 8.22 -11.55
CA PHE A 89 -9.64 7.64 -11.00
C PHE A 89 -10.24 8.49 -9.86
N ILE A 90 -9.41 8.95 -8.93
CA ILE A 90 -9.85 9.78 -7.80
C ILE A 90 -10.37 11.13 -8.29
N THR A 91 -9.71 11.75 -9.27
CA THR A 91 -10.15 13.02 -9.88
C THR A 91 -11.52 12.88 -10.54
N VAL A 92 -11.76 11.79 -11.28
CA VAL A 92 -13.02 11.57 -12.00
C VAL A 92 -14.15 11.12 -11.06
N PHE A 93 -13.88 10.24 -10.09
CA PHE A 93 -14.92 9.56 -9.33
C PHE A 93 -15.05 10.01 -7.87
N SER A 94 -14.07 10.69 -7.29
CA SER A 94 -14.01 10.96 -5.85
C SER A 94 -13.16 12.20 -5.52
N PHE A 95 -13.55 13.37 -6.06
CA PHE A 95 -12.87 14.66 -5.85
C PHE A 95 -12.63 14.99 -4.36
N SER A 96 -13.55 14.61 -3.46
CA SER A 96 -13.44 14.78 -2.00
C SER A 96 -12.25 14.05 -1.35
N THR A 97 -11.61 13.11 -2.05
CA THR A 97 -10.44 12.36 -1.56
C THR A 97 -9.15 13.18 -1.64
N TRP A 98 -9.12 14.26 -2.43
CA TRP A 98 -7.96 15.16 -2.54
C TRP A 98 -7.59 15.84 -1.20
N SER A 99 -8.56 15.96 -0.29
CA SER A 99 -8.35 16.43 1.08
C SER A 99 -7.35 15.59 1.90
N VAL A 100 -6.95 14.42 1.40
CA VAL A 100 -5.90 13.58 2.00
C VAL A 100 -4.50 14.18 1.84
N LEU A 101 -4.23 14.96 0.79
CA LEU A 101 -2.91 15.53 0.53
C LEU A 101 -2.38 16.40 1.68
N PRO A 102 -3.12 17.39 2.21
CA PRO A 102 -2.62 18.20 3.33
C PRO A 102 -2.37 17.36 4.60
N GLU A 103 -3.25 16.40 4.92
CA GLU A 103 -3.02 15.46 6.03
C GLU A 103 -1.77 14.60 5.82
N PHE A 104 -1.57 14.16 4.57
CA PHE A 104 -0.43 13.35 4.18
C PHE A 104 0.88 14.12 4.34
N PHE A 105 0.96 15.36 3.86
CA PHE A 105 2.15 16.20 4.05
C PHE A 105 2.43 16.50 5.53
N LYS A 106 1.38 16.71 6.35
CA LYS A 106 1.52 16.88 7.80
C LYS A 106 2.10 15.64 8.49
N LEU A 107 1.75 14.44 8.03
CA LEU A 107 2.20 13.16 8.58
C LEU A 107 3.50 12.64 7.94
N LEU A 108 3.86 13.15 6.77
CA LEU A 108 5.08 12.80 6.05
C LEU A 108 6.36 12.86 6.89
N PRO A 109 6.65 13.92 7.67
CA PRO A 109 7.88 13.97 8.48
C PRO A 109 7.91 12.86 9.54
N LYS A 110 6.78 12.56 10.18
CA LYS A 110 6.67 11.44 11.14
C LYS A 110 6.93 10.10 10.45
N MET A 111 6.45 9.93 9.23
CA MET A 111 6.66 8.72 8.44
C MET A 111 8.11 8.56 7.98
N LEU A 112 8.79 9.65 7.62
CA LEU A 112 10.22 9.65 7.29
C LEU A 112 11.08 9.35 8.52
N ALA A 113 10.74 9.90 9.69
CA ALA A 113 11.40 9.54 10.95
C ALA A 113 11.26 8.04 11.24
N LYS A 114 10.05 7.47 11.08
CA LYS A 114 9.82 6.02 11.20
C LYS A 114 10.64 5.22 10.19
N ARG A 115 10.72 5.69 8.94
CA ARG A 115 11.54 5.06 7.90
C ARG A 115 13.01 5.02 8.31
N LYS A 116 13.56 6.11 8.85
CA LYS A 116 14.96 6.16 9.31
C LYS A 116 15.24 5.08 10.37
N ILE A 117 14.33 4.89 11.32
CA ILE A 117 14.45 3.85 12.36
C ILE A 117 14.36 2.44 11.76
N ILE A 118 13.46 2.20 10.80
CA ILE A 118 13.33 0.89 10.15
C ILE A 118 14.58 0.57 9.33
N GLN A 119 15.11 1.57 8.62
CA GLN A 119 16.31 1.40 7.79
C GLN A 119 17.58 1.26 8.62
N SER A 120 17.70 1.91 9.78
CA SER A 120 18.85 1.72 10.66
C SER A 120 18.89 0.33 11.30
N LYS A 121 17.73 -0.33 11.45
CA LYS A 121 17.61 -1.70 11.98
C LYS A 121 17.57 -2.78 10.88
N LYS A 122 17.86 -2.41 9.64
CA LYS A 122 17.85 -3.33 8.49
C LYS A 122 18.99 -4.33 8.62
N LYS A 123 18.66 -5.62 8.56
CA LYS A 123 19.64 -6.73 8.54
C LYS A 123 19.79 -7.36 7.15
N VAL A 124 18.73 -7.34 6.34
CA VAL A 124 18.65 -8.02 5.04
C VAL A 124 18.88 -7.04 3.89
N ASN A 125 19.73 -7.37 2.92
CA ASN A 125 20.08 -6.46 1.82
C ASN A 125 18.97 -6.35 0.74
N SER A 126 18.96 -5.28 -0.04
CA SER A 126 17.95 -5.05 -1.09
C SER A 126 17.95 -6.14 -2.18
N LYS A 127 19.13 -6.69 -2.48
CA LYS A 127 19.29 -7.81 -3.43
C LYS A 127 18.68 -9.11 -2.91
N GLU A 128 18.81 -9.39 -1.62
CA GLU A 128 18.18 -10.57 -0.99
C GLU A 128 16.66 -10.44 -1.00
N MET A 129 16.15 -9.22 -0.79
CA MET A 129 14.72 -8.94 -0.89
C MET A 129 14.15 -9.18 -2.30
N GLU A 130 14.93 -8.94 -3.36
CA GLU A 130 14.50 -9.13 -4.76
C GLU A 130 14.15 -10.59 -5.06
N LYS A 131 14.87 -11.56 -4.47
CA LYS A 131 14.61 -13.00 -4.62
C LYS A 131 13.21 -13.44 -4.16
N TRP A 132 12.54 -12.65 -3.32
CA TRP A 132 11.21 -12.98 -2.81
C TRP A 132 10.06 -12.45 -3.69
N PHE A 133 10.38 -11.68 -4.73
CA PHE A 133 9.41 -11.09 -5.65
C PHE A 133 9.49 -11.68 -7.07
N VAL A 134 10.31 -12.73 -7.26
CA VAL A 134 10.39 -13.54 -8.49
C VAL A 134 9.23 -14.52 -8.53
#